data_AF-A0A1H0DQT2-F1
#
_entry.id   AF-A0A1H0DQT2-F1
#
_cell.length_a   1.000
_cell.length_b   1.000
_cell.length_c   1.000
_cell.angle_alpha   90.00
_cell.angle_beta   90.00
_cell.angle_gamma   90.00
#
_symmetry.space_group_name_H-M   'P 1'
#
loop_
_entity.id
_entity.type
_entity.pdbx_description
1 polymer ?
#
loop_
_entity_poly.entity_id
_entity_poly.type
_entity_poly.pdbx_seq_one_letter_code
_entity_poly.pdbx_strand_id
1 'polypeptide(L)'
;MYYYNNPYWNHFKNGYTNATQYLYPTTGSPNWYRNNRCATRVKSFSKEEAAAIALLLGIDFNKSKFDLEEFWMGVNTELEHGKISSPTNVTGDDPIITGKIALAHLNEFPDYYKRLKVLEEEAKAYWNK
;
A
#
# COMPACT_ATOMS: atom_id res chain seq x y z
N MET A 1 -4.01 24.61 9.63
CA MET A 1 -5.15 24.77 8.72
C MET A 1 -4.64 24.69 7.29
N TYR A 2 -4.82 23.56 6.60
CA TYR A 2 -4.90 23.45 5.13
C TYR A 2 -5.60 22.12 4.82
N TYR A 3 -6.92 22.15 4.66
CA TYR A 3 -7.68 21.01 4.14
C TYR A 3 -7.77 21.18 2.63
N TYR A 4 -7.03 20.37 1.88
CA TYR A 4 -7.16 20.29 0.42
C TYR A 4 -8.04 19.09 0.04
N ASN A 5 -9.05 19.38 -0.78
CA ASN A 5 -10.04 18.43 -1.28
C ASN A 5 -9.38 17.34 -2.10
N ASN A 6 -9.29 16.14 -1.52
CA ASN A 6 -9.05 14.91 -2.23
C ASN A 6 -10.40 14.16 -2.38
N PRO A 7 -10.82 13.69 -3.56
CA PRO A 7 -12.11 13.05 -3.80
C PRO A 7 -12.24 11.70 -3.05
N TYR A 8 -11.14 11.13 -2.56
CA TYR A 8 -11.15 10.01 -1.61
C TYR A 8 -11.37 10.44 -0.14
N TRP A 9 -11.30 11.74 0.17
CA TRP A 9 -11.70 12.28 1.48
C TRP A 9 -13.20 12.56 1.57
N ASN A 10 -13.83 12.95 0.44
CA ASN A 10 -15.24 13.37 0.43
C ASN A 10 -16.25 12.21 0.34
N HIS A 11 -15.80 10.95 0.17
CA HIS A 11 -16.66 9.77 0.29
C HIS A 11 -16.95 9.35 1.74
N PHE A 12 -16.46 10.11 2.73
CA PHE A 12 -16.54 9.75 4.14
C PHE A 12 -17.06 10.91 5.00
N LYS A 13 -18.17 11.53 4.57
CA LYS A 13 -18.95 12.43 5.43
C LYS A 13 -20.15 11.68 6.02
N ASN A 14 -20.07 11.47 7.33
CA ASN A 14 -21.12 11.10 8.29
C ASN A 14 -22.54 10.94 7.72
N GLY A 15 -22.90 9.70 7.38
CA GLY A 15 -24.27 9.25 7.21
C GLY A 15 -24.49 8.03 8.09
N TYR A 16 -25.29 8.16 9.15
CA TYR A 16 -25.77 7.05 9.95
C TYR A 16 -26.78 6.24 9.12
N THR A 17 -26.31 5.32 8.29
CA THR A 17 -27.15 4.29 7.68
C THR A 17 -26.36 2.99 7.54
N ASN A 18 -26.96 1.90 8.00
CA ASN A 18 -26.37 0.58 8.19
C ASN A 18 -25.78 -0.04 6.90
N ALA A 19 -24.45 0.02 6.72
CA ALA A 19 -23.61 -0.98 6.05
C ALA A 19 -22.12 -0.54 6.14
N THR A 20 -21.28 -1.36 6.78
CA THR A 20 -19.80 -1.27 6.79
C THR A 20 -19.19 0.12 7.06
N GLN A 21 -19.12 0.48 8.35
CA GLN A 21 -18.31 1.60 8.84
C GLN A 21 -16.82 1.26 8.76
N TYR A 22 -16.08 1.87 7.85
CA TYR A 22 -14.64 2.03 8.01
C TYR A 22 -14.40 3.15 9.03
N LEU A 23 -14.22 2.76 10.29
CA LEU A 23 -13.89 3.65 11.39
C LEU A 23 -12.49 4.27 11.18
N TYR A 24 -12.44 5.58 10.94
CA TYR A 24 -11.22 6.37 10.96
C TYR A 24 -10.72 6.57 12.40
N PRO A 25 -9.45 6.30 12.73
CA PRO A 25 -8.87 6.78 13.96
C PRO A 25 -8.46 8.24 13.77
N THR A 26 -9.28 9.15 14.28
CA THR A 26 -8.80 10.50 14.59
C THR A 26 -7.78 10.35 15.72
N THR A 27 -6.52 10.74 15.45
CA THR A 27 -5.40 10.86 16.41
C THR A 27 -4.59 9.61 16.79
N GLY A 28 -4.45 8.60 15.92
CA GLY A 28 -3.44 7.53 16.12
C GLY A 28 -3.24 6.61 14.92
N SER A 29 -2.06 5.97 14.82
CA SER A 29 -1.82 4.89 13.85
C SER A 29 -2.91 3.82 13.96
N PRO A 30 -3.46 3.27 12.85
CA PRO A 30 -4.53 2.29 12.90
C PRO A 30 -4.17 1.06 13.75
N ASN A 31 -5.13 0.47 14.46
CA ASN A 31 -4.88 -0.72 15.29
C ASN A 31 -4.27 -1.89 14.48
N TRP A 32 -4.60 -2.03 13.20
CA TRP A 32 -4.00 -3.04 12.32
C TRP A 32 -2.48 -2.84 12.12
N TYR A 33 -1.99 -1.58 12.16
CA TYR A 33 -0.56 -1.26 12.08
C TYR A 33 0.23 -1.73 13.31
N ARG A 34 -0.38 -1.73 14.50
CA ARG A 34 0.27 -2.21 15.73
C ARG A 34 0.32 -3.72 15.81
N ASN A 35 -0.72 -4.40 15.34
CA ASN A 35 -0.79 -5.87 15.37
C ASN A 35 0.20 -6.55 14.41
N ASN A 36 0.54 -5.92 13.28
CA ASN A 36 1.51 -6.48 12.32
C ASN A 36 2.97 -6.49 12.81
N ARG A 37 3.28 -5.88 13.97
CA ARG A 37 4.64 -5.86 14.52
C ARG A 37 5.07 -7.16 15.20
N CYS A 38 4.14 -8.07 15.54
CA CYS A 38 4.46 -9.26 16.33
C CYS A 38 4.21 -10.58 15.56
N ALA A 39 5.31 -11.33 15.38
CA ALA A 39 5.45 -12.76 15.08
C ALA A 39 5.02 -13.32 13.70
N THR A 40 3.91 -12.93 13.08
CA THR A 40 3.44 -13.59 11.84
C THR A 40 3.75 -12.80 10.56
N ARG A 41 4.09 -13.52 9.48
CA ARG A 41 4.31 -12.94 8.15
C ARG A 41 3.02 -12.31 7.60
N VAL A 42 3.12 -11.11 7.04
CA VAL A 42 2.03 -10.48 6.27
C VAL A 42 1.95 -11.13 4.89
N LYS A 43 0.78 -11.67 4.54
CA LYS A 43 0.57 -12.35 3.25
C LYS A 43 0.22 -11.37 2.13
N SER A 44 -0.58 -10.36 2.45
CA SER A 44 -1.09 -9.36 1.52
C SER A 44 -1.70 -8.20 2.31
N PHE A 45 -1.79 -7.03 1.68
CA PHE A 45 -2.58 -5.90 2.14
C PHE A 45 -3.88 -5.78 1.34
N SER A 46 -4.98 -5.47 2.01
CA SER A 46 -6.22 -5.05 1.34
C SER A 46 -6.07 -3.66 0.69
N LYS A 47 -7.00 -3.26 -0.17
CA LYS A 47 -7.00 -1.90 -0.76
C LYS A 47 -7.18 -0.82 0.31
N GLU A 48 -7.94 -1.11 1.36
CA GLU A 48 -8.15 -0.22 2.50
C GLU A 48 -6.89 -0.09 3.36
N GLU A 49 -6.17 -1.19 3.58
CA GLU A 49 -4.86 -1.15 4.25
C GLU A 49 -3.86 -0.34 3.41
N ALA A 50 -3.80 -0.56 2.10
CA ALA A 50 -2.95 0.24 1.20
C ALA A 50 -3.34 1.72 1.21
N ALA A 51 -4.62 2.06 1.22
CA ALA A 51 -5.08 3.45 1.33
C ALA A 51 -4.67 4.08 2.67
N ALA A 52 -4.73 3.30 3.76
CA ALA A 52 -4.27 3.76 5.07
C ALA A 52 -2.74 3.93 5.14
N ILE A 53 -1.96 3.06 4.49
CA ILE A 53 -0.50 3.23 4.33
C ILE A 53 -0.22 4.51 3.52
N ALA A 54 -0.88 4.70 2.38
CA ALA A 54 -0.73 5.88 1.52
C ALA A 54 -1.03 7.17 2.27
N LEU A 55 -2.09 7.18 3.08
CA LEU A 55 -2.45 8.29 3.94
C LEU A 55 -1.35 8.59 4.97
N LEU A 56 -0.81 7.57 5.64
CA LEU A 56 0.28 7.73 6.62
C LEU A 56 1.59 8.22 5.97
N LEU A 57 1.80 7.91 4.69
CA LEU A 57 2.91 8.41 3.88
C LEU A 57 2.65 9.81 3.28
N GLY A 58 1.45 10.36 3.46
CA GLY A 58 1.08 11.68 2.95
C GLY A 58 0.87 11.73 1.43
N ILE A 59 0.53 10.61 0.80
CA ILE A 59 0.25 10.55 -0.64
C ILE A 59 -1.09 11.23 -0.92
N ASP A 60 -1.08 12.21 -1.83
CA ASP A 60 -2.29 12.84 -2.37
C ASP A 60 -2.52 12.37 -3.80
N PHE A 61 -3.47 11.45 -3.99
CA PHE A 61 -3.77 10.85 -5.29
C PHE A 61 -4.27 11.82 -6.36
N ASN A 62 -4.62 13.06 -6.00
CA ASN A 62 -4.98 14.10 -6.98
C ASN A 62 -3.79 14.86 -7.53
N LYS A 63 -2.66 14.76 -6.83
CA LYS A 63 -1.41 15.42 -7.18
C LYS A 63 -0.38 14.43 -7.68
N SER A 64 -0.50 13.15 -7.32
CA SER A 64 0.32 12.09 -7.89
C SER A 64 -0.06 11.80 -9.34
N LYS A 65 0.89 11.20 -10.06
CA LYS A 65 0.67 10.71 -11.44
C LYS A 65 0.16 9.27 -11.49
N PHE A 66 0.13 8.60 -10.35
CA PHE A 66 -0.35 7.23 -10.15
C PHE A 66 -1.59 7.23 -9.25
N ASP A 67 -2.34 6.13 -9.24
CA ASP A 67 -3.55 5.94 -8.46
C ASP A 67 -3.36 4.95 -7.29
N LEU A 68 -4.43 4.74 -6.52
CA LEU A 68 -4.43 3.78 -5.42
C LEU A 68 -4.19 2.34 -5.91
N GLU A 69 -4.55 2.00 -7.14
CA GLU A 69 -4.36 0.65 -7.67
C GLU A 69 -2.89 0.32 -7.84
N GLU A 70 -2.13 1.22 -8.47
CA GLU A 70 -0.68 1.10 -8.60
C GLU A 70 0.01 1.01 -7.24
N PHE A 71 -0.42 1.84 -6.27
CA PHE A 71 0.14 1.79 -4.93
C PHE A 71 -0.20 0.49 -4.19
N TRP A 72 -1.44 0.00 -4.33
CA TRP A 72 -1.88 -1.26 -3.74
C TRP A 72 -1.16 -2.47 -4.35
N MET A 73 -0.97 -2.49 -5.67
CA MET A 73 -0.12 -3.47 -6.34
C MET A 73 1.29 -3.42 -5.76
N GLY A 74 1.85 -2.21 -5.66
CA GLY A 74 3.19 -2.01 -5.15
C GLY A 74 3.42 -2.54 -3.74
N VAL A 75 2.62 -2.12 -2.77
CA VAL A 75 2.80 -2.58 -1.38
C VAL A 75 2.66 -4.09 -1.22
N ASN A 76 1.92 -4.76 -2.12
CA ASN A 76 1.81 -6.22 -2.13
C ASN A 76 3.01 -6.88 -2.82
N THR A 77 3.52 -6.33 -3.93
CA THR A 77 4.75 -6.80 -4.58
C THR A 77 5.94 -6.68 -3.62
N GLU A 78 6.09 -5.54 -2.95
CA GLU A 78 7.23 -5.28 -2.06
C GLU A 78 7.27 -6.15 -0.79
N LEU A 79 6.20 -6.90 -0.48
CA LEU A 79 6.25 -7.95 0.57
C LEU A 79 7.25 -9.06 0.22
N GLU A 80 7.62 -9.24 -1.04
CA GLU A 80 8.73 -10.10 -1.51
C GLU A 80 10.05 -9.79 -0.82
N HIS A 81 10.25 -8.52 -0.44
CA HIS A 81 11.43 -8.07 0.30
C HIS A 81 11.20 -7.98 1.82
N GLY A 82 10.14 -8.62 2.33
CA GLY A 82 9.85 -8.76 3.75
C GLY A 82 10.26 -10.10 4.34
N LYS A 83 9.47 -10.63 5.26
CA LYS A 83 9.74 -11.90 5.97
C LYS A 83 9.61 -13.14 5.08
N ILE A 84 9.29 -13.00 3.79
CA ILE A 84 9.26 -14.09 2.80
C ILE A 84 10.62 -14.79 2.70
N SER A 85 11.70 -14.01 2.70
CA SER A 85 13.06 -14.52 2.53
C SER A 85 13.98 -13.84 3.53
N SER A 86 14.41 -14.59 4.57
CA SER A 86 15.31 -14.04 5.60
C SER A 86 16.62 -13.45 5.04
N PRO A 87 17.27 -14.03 4.02
CA PRO A 87 18.49 -13.46 3.44
C PRO A 87 18.29 -12.10 2.73
N THR A 88 17.08 -11.81 2.25
CA THR A 88 16.77 -10.60 1.48
C THR A 88 15.68 -9.75 2.14
N ASN A 89 15.45 -9.96 3.44
CA ASN A 89 14.45 -9.23 4.21
C ASN A 89 14.96 -7.82 4.55
N VAL A 90 14.34 -6.81 3.98
CA VAL A 90 14.66 -5.39 4.23
C VAL A 90 13.52 -4.64 4.93
N THR A 91 12.28 -5.12 4.82
CA THR A 91 11.11 -4.42 5.38
C THR A 91 10.62 -4.98 6.71
N GLY A 92 10.91 -6.25 7.01
CA GLY A 92 10.32 -6.96 8.14
C GLY A 92 8.79 -7.09 8.07
N ASP A 93 8.21 -6.95 6.87
CA ASP A 93 6.77 -6.75 6.63
C ASP A 93 6.21 -5.46 7.27
N ASP A 94 7.06 -4.50 7.65
CA ASP A 94 6.58 -3.22 8.19
C ASP A 94 5.80 -2.45 7.10
N PRO A 95 4.51 -2.15 7.29
CA PRO A 95 3.69 -1.56 6.24
C PRO A 95 4.20 -0.20 5.74
N ILE A 96 4.86 0.58 6.59
CA ILE A 96 5.36 1.91 6.23
C ILE A 96 6.69 1.79 5.49
N ILE A 97 7.59 0.88 5.90
CA ILE A 97 8.82 0.62 5.15
C ILE A 97 8.50 0.04 3.78
N THR A 98 7.62 -0.96 3.70
CA THR A 98 7.13 -1.54 2.43
C THR A 98 6.47 -0.48 1.54
N GLY A 99 5.61 0.36 2.13
CA GLY A 99 4.97 1.46 1.40
C GLY A 99 5.93 2.52 0.85
N LYS A 100 7.05 2.78 1.54
CA LYS A 100 8.07 3.72 1.05
C LYS A 100 8.79 3.20 -0.19
N ILE A 101 9.06 1.89 -0.27
CA ILE A 101 9.66 1.29 -1.46
C ILE A 101 8.68 1.41 -2.64
N ALA A 102 7.41 1.07 -2.41
CA ALA A 102 6.38 1.23 -3.42
C ALA A 102 6.23 2.67 -3.93
N LEU A 103 6.23 3.63 -3.00
CA LEU A 103 6.20 5.05 -3.35
C LEU A 103 7.44 5.50 -4.13
N ALA A 104 8.64 4.99 -3.81
CA ALA A 104 9.86 5.34 -4.52
C ALA A 104 9.77 4.93 -5.99
N HIS A 105 9.40 3.68 -6.28
CA HIS A 105 9.24 3.20 -7.65
C HIS A 105 8.15 3.96 -8.43
N LEU A 106 7.01 4.26 -7.79
CA LEU A 106 5.94 5.02 -8.43
C LEU A 106 6.28 6.49 -8.71
N ASN A 107 7.27 7.04 -8.00
CA ASN A 107 7.83 8.36 -8.31
C ASN A 107 8.79 8.33 -9.51
N GLU A 108 9.39 7.18 -9.82
CA GLU A 108 10.20 6.99 -11.04
C GLU A 108 9.28 6.82 -12.26
N PHE A 109 8.32 5.90 -12.17
CA PHE A 109 7.35 5.61 -13.23
C PHE A 109 5.94 5.41 -12.65
N PRO A 110 4.94 6.19 -13.08
CA PRO A 110 3.59 6.09 -12.52
C PRO A 110 2.88 4.75 -12.75
N ASP A 111 3.34 3.94 -13.72
CA ASP A 111 2.82 2.62 -14.08
C ASP A 111 3.81 1.48 -13.77
N TYR A 112 4.74 1.71 -12.82
CA TYR A 112 5.85 0.80 -12.51
C TYR A 112 5.39 -0.64 -12.27
N TYR A 113 4.37 -0.85 -11.44
CA TYR A 113 3.98 -2.21 -11.04
C TYR A 113 3.22 -2.96 -12.13
N LYS A 114 2.51 -2.26 -13.01
CA LYS A 114 1.97 -2.86 -14.23
C LYS A 114 3.08 -3.35 -15.16
N ARG A 115 4.15 -2.55 -15.35
CA ARG A 115 5.30 -2.95 -16.18
C ARG A 115 6.08 -4.11 -15.56
N LEU A 116 6.35 -4.03 -14.25
CA LEU A 116 7.07 -5.07 -13.52
C LEU A 116 6.34 -6.41 -13.62
N LYS A 117 5.01 -6.42 -13.47
CA LYS A 117 4.22 -7.64 -13.60
C LYS A 117 4.43 -8.34 -14.95
N VAL A 118 4.42 -7.58 -16.06
CA VAL A 118 4.68 -8.15 -17.39
C VAL A 118 6.09 -8.73 -17.48
N LEU A 119 7.10 -7.98 -17.03
CA LEU A 119 8.50 -8.43 -17.02
C LEU A 119 8.68 -9.72 -16.23
N GLU A 120 8.08 -9.81 -15.04
CA GLU A 120 8.17 -10.99 -14.21
C GLU A 120 7.45 -12.20 -14.81
N GLU A 121 6.29 -12.02 -15.43
CA GLU A 121 5.57 -13.08 -16.12
C GLU A 121 6.40 -13.65 -17.28
N GLU A 122 7.02 -12.79 -18.08
CA GLU A 122 7.96 -13.17 -19.15
C GLU A 122 9.17 -13.92 -18.61
N ALA A 123 9.79 -13.43 -17.53
CA ALA A 123 10.94 -14.06 -16.89
C ALA A 123 10.58 -15.44 -16.30
N LYS A 124 9.45 -15.54 -15.59
CA LYS A 124 8.94 -16.81 -15.04
C LYS A 124 8.68 -17.81 -16.18
N ALA A 125 8.08 -17.39 -17.28
CA ALA A 125 7.85 -18.24 -18.44
C ALA A 125 9.14 -18.69 -19.14
N TYR A 126 10.20 -17.88 -19.11
CA TYR A 126 11.50 -18.24 -19.67
C TYR A 126 12.25 -19.27 -18.81
N TRP A 127 12.34 -19.05 -17.49
CA TRP A 127 13.13 -19.86 -16.57
C TRP A 127 12.42 -21.11 -16.03
N ASN A 128 11.11 -21.24 -16.21
CA ASN A 128 10.35 -22.46 -15.87
C ASN A 128 10.30 -23.50 -17.01
N LYS A 129 11.11 -23.32 -18.06
CA LYS A 129 11.31 -24.29 -19.15
C LYS A 129 12.44 -25.25 -18.81
#